data_AF-A0A8J9X5N4-F1
#
_entry.id   AF-A0A8J9X5N4-F1
#
_cell.length_a   1.000
_cell.length_b   1.000
_cell.length_c   1.000
_cell.angle_alpha   90.00
_cell.angle_beta   90.00
_cell.angle_gamma   90.00
#
_symmetry.space_group_name_H-M   'P 1'
#
loop_
_entity.id
_entity.type
_entity.pdbx_description
1 polymer ?
#
loop_
_entity_poly.entity_id
_entity_poly.type
_entity_poly.pdbx_seq_one_letter_code
_entity_poly.pdbx_strand_id
1 'polypeptide(L)'
;LVDEYGSRGLKILAFPCNQFGGQEPGSPEEILAFVAKYDKEMAKKLVFFEKADVNGANTREVYSYLKKTCPNEDGTADIRWNF
;
A
#
# COMPACT_ATOMS: atom_id res chain seq x y z
N LEU A 1 -13.91 -1.80 6.31
CA LEU A 1 -12.86 -2.21 7.28
C LEU A 1 -12.61 -1.16 8.35
N VAL A 2 -12.04 0.01 8.03
CA VAL A 2 -11.74 1.04 9.05
C VAL A 2 -12.99 1.49 9.80
N ASP A 3 -14.11 1.67 9.10
CA ASP A 3 -15.36 2.10 9.74
C ASP A 3 -15.92 1.08 10.74
N GLU A 4 -15.72 -0.20 10.48
CA GLU A 4 -16.27 -1.29 11.29
C GLU A 4 -15.33 -1.70 12.43
N TYR A 5 -14.02 -1.73 12.19
CA TYR A 5 -13.03 -2.27 13.11
C TYR A 5 -12.07 -1.21 13.68
N GLY A 6 -12.13 0.04 13.22
CA GLY A 6 -11.22 1.11 13.65
C GLY A 6 -11.33 1.42 15.14
N SER A 7 -12.55 1.39 15.69
CA SER A 7 -12.79 1.55 17.14
C SER A 7 -12.24 0.38 17.97
N ARG A 8 -12.01 -0.77 17.33
CA ARG A 8 -11.38 -1.96 17.94
C ARG A 8 -9.86 -1.98 17.80
N GLY A 9 -9.26 -0.88 17.34
CA GLY A 9 -7.81 -0.75 17.21
C GLY A 9 -7.25 -1.07 15.83
N LEU A 10 -8.08 -1.39 14.83
CA LEU A 10 -7.59 -1.55 13.45
C LEU A 10 -7.07 -0.21 12.91
N LYS A 11 -5.88 -0.25 12.31
CA LYS A 11 -5.32 0.84 11.50
C LYS A 11 -4.91 0.28 10.14
N ILE A 12 -5.25 1.01 9.07
CA ILE A 12 -4.80 0.66 7.72
C ILE A 12 -3.75 1.67 7.28
N LEU A 13 -2.61 1.13 6.85
CA LEU A 13 -1.46 1.85 6.33
C LEU A 13 -1.42 1.63 4.82
N ALA A 14 -1.44 2.71 4.05
CA ALA A 14 -1.44 2.69 2.60
C ALA A 14 -0.06 3.10 2.06
N PHE A 15 0.53 2.25 1.24
CA PHE A 15 1.84 2.46 0.60
C PHE A 15 1.66 2.49 -0.92
N PRO A 16 1.55 3.68 -1.54
CA PRO A 16 1.47 3.80 -2.99
C PRO A 16 2.69 3.16 -3.67
N CYS A 17 2.49 2.46 -4.79
CA CYS A 17 3.54 1.75 -5.51
C CYS A 17 3.23 1.68 -7.01
N ASN A 18 4.24 1.95 -7.85
CA ASN A 18 4.07 2.00 -9.31
C ASN A 18 4.61 0.75 -10.04
N GLN A 19 5.06 -0.27 -9.32
CA GLN A 19 5.71 -1.45 -9.91
C GLN A 19 4.74 -2.40 -10.63
N PHE A 20 3.43 -2.20 -10.46
CA PHE A 20 2.39 -3.07 -11.00
C PHE A 20 1.65 -2.36 -12.14
N GLY A 21 2.02 -2.68 -13.38
CA GLY A 21 1.38 -2.12 -14.57
C GLY A 21 1.48 -0.60 -14.72
N GLY A 22 2.32 0.08 -13.93
CA GLY A 22 2.44 1.53 -13.97
C GLY A 22 1.18 2.28 -13.51
N GLN A 23 0.37 1.67 -12.64
CA GLN A 23 -0.94 2.20 -12.24
C GLN A 23 -0.92 3.36 -11.23
N GLU A 24 0.26 3.71 -10.69
CA GLU A 24 0.43 4.80 -9.71
C GLU A 24 1.53 5.80 -10.13
N PRO A 25 1.43 6.43 -11.32
CA PRO A 25 2.49 7.27 -11.86
C PRO A 25 2.60 8.63 -11.16
N GLY A 26 1.52 9.12 -10.55
CA GLY A 26 1.40 10.50 -10.04
C GLY A 26 2.26 10.84 -8.82
N SER A 27 2.33 12.12 -8.50
CA SER A 27 2.95 12.65 -7.28
C SER A 27 2.14 12.28 -6.02
N PRO A 28 2.73 12.40 -4.81
CA PRO A 28 2.00 12.19 -3.56
C PRO A 28 0.69 13.00 -3.47
N GLU A 29 0.72 14.25 -3.92
CA GLU A 29 -0.45 15.14 -3.94
C GLU A 29 -1.52 14.67 -4.92
N GLU A 30 -1.11 14.23 -6.12
CA GLU A 30 -2.02 13.68 -7.14
C GLU A 30 -2.68 12.39 -6.68
N ILE A 31 -1.93 11.52 -5.98
CA ILE A 31 -2.45 10.27 -5.40
C ILE A 31 -3.52 10.57 -4.35
N LEU A 32 -3.24 11.49 -3.41
CA LEU A 32 -4.22 11.87 -2.39
C LEU A 32 -5.47 12.54 -2.99
N ALA A 33 -5.29 13.38 -4.01
CA ALA A 33 -6.39 14.00 -4.74
C ALA A 33 -7.24 12.96 -5.48
N PHE A 34 -6.60 11.95 -6.09
CA PHE A 34 -7.29 10.85 -6.75
C PHE A 34 -8.13 10.05 -5.74
N VAL A 35 -7.56 9.66 -4.60
CA VAL A 35 -8.29 8.97 -3.52
C VAL A 35 -9.49 9.80 -3.05
N ALA A 36 -9.28 11.09 -2.78
CA ALA A 36 -10.33 11.99 -2.30
C ALA A 36 -11.45 12.24 -3.32
N LYS A 37 -11.18 12.05 -4.62
CA LYS A 37 -12.21 12.13 -5.67
C LYS A 37 -13.25 11.02 -5.53
N TYR A 38 -12.86 9.84 -5.07
CA TYR A 38 -13.78 8.72 -4.85
C TYR A 38 -14.35 8.73 -3.43
N ASP A 39 -13.52 9.01 -2.43
CA ASP A 39 -13.96 9.14 -1.04
C ASP A 39 -13.04 10.13 -0.27
N LYS A 40 -13.60 11.31 0.03
CA LYS A 40 -12.91 12.38 0.76
C LYS A 40 -12.54 12.00 2.18
N GLU A 41 -13.32 11.14 2.81
CA GLU A 41 -13.08 10.71 4.19
C GLU A 41 -12.07 9.57 4.23
N MET A 42 -11.99 8.75 3.18
CA MET A 42 -10.99 7.68 3.06
C MET A 42 -9.55 8.22 3.13
N ALA A 43 -9.27 9.33 2.44
CA ALA A 43 -7.96 9.99 2.50
C ALA A 43 -7.55 10.42 3.92
N LYS A 44 -8.52 10.63 4.83
CA LYS A 44 -8.30 11.02 6.23
C LYS A 44 -8.30 9.84 7.20
N LYS A 45 -8.98 8.75 6.86
CA LYS A 45 -9.15 7.55 7.71
C LYS A 45 -7.96 6.59 7.63
N LEU A 46 -7.21 6.59 6.53
CA LEU A 46 -5.99 5.81 6.36
C LEU A 46 -4.74 6.66 6.59
N VAL A 47 -3.64 5.99 6.91
CA VAL A 47 -2.31 6.62 6.93
C VAL A 47 -1.63 6.34 5.60
N PHE A 48 -1.43 7.37 4.79
CA PHE A 48 -0.69 7.28 3.54
C PHE A 48 0.80 7.56 3.77
N PHE A 49 1.65 6.77 3.12
CA PHE A 49 3.09 7.01 3.08
C PHE A 49 3.52 7.47 1.69
N GLU A 50 4.76 7.94 1.59
CA GLU A 50 5.37 8.23 0.29
C GLU A 50 5.43 7.00 -0.60
N LYS A 51 5.25 7.25 -1.91
CA LYS A 51 5.33 6.25 -2.96
C LYS A 51 6.71 5.59 -2.96
N ALA A 52 6.74 4.27 -3.06
CA ALA A 52 7.99 3.53 -3.09
C ALA A 52 7.84 2.11 -3.67
N ASP A 53 8.98 1.46 -3.84
CA ASP A 53 9.06 0.08 -4.31
C ASP A 53 8.78 -0.91 -3.16
N VAL A 54 8.05 -1.96 -3.50
CA VAL A 54 7.75 -3.10 -2.62
C VAL A 54 8.52 -4.37 -3.02
N ASN A 55 9.10 -4.36 -4.23
CA ASN A 55 9.93 -5.42 -4.80
C ASN A 55 11.26 -4.89 -5.34
N GLY A 56 12.23 -5.79 -5.52
CA GLY A 56 13.57 -5.47 -6.05
C GLY A 56 14.51 -4.81 -5.04
N ALA A 57 15.65 -4.30 -5.54
CA ALA A 57 16.75 -3.78 -4.71
C ALA A 57 16.37 -2.55 -3.87
N ASN A 58 15.40 -1.76 -4.32
CA ASN A 58 14.93 -0.55 -3.63
C ASN A 58 13.70 -0.80 -2.74
N THR A 59 13.40 -2.07 -2.42
CA THR A 59 12.26 -2.43 -1.57
C THR A 59 12.34 -1.72 -0.22
N ARG A 60 11.24 -1.10 0.22
CA ARG A 60 11.14 -0.55 1.57
C ARG A 60 11.29 -1.63 2.64
N GLU A 61 12.00 -1.30 3.72
CA GLU A 61 12.29 -2.24 4.81
C GLU A 61 11.06 -2.95 5.38
N VAL A 62 9.94 -2.24 5.53
CA VAL A 62 8.67 -2.84 5.99
C VAL A 62 8.21 -3.97 5.07
N TYR A 63 8.33 -3.81 3.75
CA TYR A 63 7.99 -4.86 2.79
C TYR A 63 9.04 -5.96 2.77
N SER A 64 10.33 -5.63 2.88
CA SER A 64 11.38 -6.65 3.05
C SER A 64 11.10 -7.57 4.25
N TYR A 65 10.67 -6.98 5.38
CA TYR A 65 10.28 -7.74 6.57
C TYR A 65 9.02 -8.59 6.35
N LEU A 66 7.96 -8.01 5.78
CA LEU A 66 6.70 -8.72 5.53
C LEU A 66 6.89 -9.90 4.56
N LYS A 67 7.59 -9.69 3.46
CA LYS A 67 7.94 -10.73 2.47
C LYS A 67 8.71 -11.90 3.09
N LYS A 68 9.61 -11.61 4.03
CA LYS A 68 10.38 -12.62 4.76
C LYS A 68 9.53 -13.39 5.78
N THR A 69 8.60 -12.70 6.43
CA THR A 69 7.78 -13.27 7.52
C THR A 69 6.59 -14.07 6.98
N CYS A 70 6.06 -13.66 5.83
CA CYS A 70 4.88 -14.22 5.18
C CYS A 70 5.18 -14.48 3.70
N PRO A 71 5.98 -15.51 3.35
CA PRO A 71 6.23 -15.86 1.96
C PRO A 71 4.96 -16.36 1.27
N ASN A 72 4.94 -16.31 -0.07
CA ASN A 72 3.86 -16.90 -0.86
C ASN A 72 3.86 -18.44 -0.72
N GLU A 73 2.73 -19.06 -1.04
CA GLU A 73 2.56 -20.53 -0.97
C GLU A 73 3.56 -21.31 -1.84
N ASP A 74 4.05 -20.72 -2.94
CA ASP A 74 5.07 -21.33 -3.80
C ASP A 74 6.52 -21.08 -3.34
N GLY A 75 6.70 -20.46 -2.16
CA GLY A 75 8.00 -20.14 -1.58
C GLY A 75 8.65 -18.86 -2.12
N THR A 76 8.04 -18.16 -3.08
CA THR A 76 8.51 -16.83 -3.51
C THR A 76 8.21 -15.80 -2.42
N ALA A 77 9.10 -14.83 -2.25
CA ALA A 77 8.92 -13.78 -1.26
C ALA A 77 8.27 -12.51 -1.84
N ASP A 78 8.38 -12.27 -3.15
CA ASP A 78 7.93 -11.02 -3.77
C ASP A 78 6.42 -10.80 -3.71
N ILE A 79 6.03 -9.52 -3.56
CA ILE A 79 4.63 -9.11 -3.58
C ILE A 79 4.10 -9.33 -4.99
N ARG A 80 3.07 -10.15 -5.12
CA ARG A 80 2.41 -10.43 -6.39
C ARG A 80 1.37 -9.37 -6.71
N TRP A 81 1.20 -9.11 -7.99
CA TRP A 81 0.04 -8.36 -8.46
C TRP A 81 -1.22 -9.21 -8.28
N ASN A 82 -2.28 -8.61 -7.75
CA ASN A 82 -3.51 -9.28 -7.33
C ASN A 82 -4.71 -9.02 -8.25
N PHE A 83 -4.45 -8.70 -9.52
CA PHE A 83 -5.47 -8.43 -10.55
C PHE A 83 -5.31 -9.38 -11.74
#